data_AF-A0A7S3TZ55-F1
#
_entry.id   AF-A0A7S3TZ55-F1
#
_cell.length_a   1.000
_cell.length_b   1.000
_cell.length_c   1.000
_cell.angle_alpha   90.00
_cell.angle_beta   90.00
_cell.angle_gamma   90.00
#
_symmetry.space_group_name_H-M   'P 1'
#
loop_
_entity.id
_entity.type
_entity.pdbx_description
1 polymer ?
#
loop_
_entity_poly.entity_id
_entity_poly.type
_entity_poly.pdbx_seq_one_letter_code
_entity_poly.pdbx_strand_id
1 'polypeptide(L)'
;HFGTAAAPSLAASTSLRTGDGLLSLPGRERPNLASLTDYRHFHGMLIGPAAAARCVRSFNGRVLFMPAHRAKDPKAFDGAPDRASCFDFSRGLTLFGYFALVVASFTGLSTLLQCTETMDAREVSPQDSERELPISEVESDELTLAKDYIRIYSRSRYPTRLIRRFQFNFRLSGIKVRMFHFLTQPEGTKGAPQLHLVEFYQLQIWHHMLRSVVAGGILGGAYVACGFQ
;
A
#
# COMPACT_ATOMS: atom_id res chain seq x y z
N HIS A 1 9.00 -22.22 50.50
CA HIS A 1 9.74 -22.06 49.23
C HIS A 1 8.94 -22.70 48.11
N PHE A 2 8.83 -21.97 46.99
CA PHE A 2 8.08 -22.24 45.75
C PHE A 2 6.56 -22.03 45.82
N GLY A 3 6.18 -20.76 45.64
CA GLY A 3 4.84 -20.35 45.25
C GLY A 3 4.64 -20.49 43.74
N THR A 4 3.47 -20.99 43.37
CA THR A 4 2.98 -21.16 42.01
C THR A 4 2.50 -19.81 41.46
N ALA A 5 3.19 -19.31 40.43
CA ALA A 5 2.79 -18.11 39.71
C ALA A 5 1.71 -18.45 38.66
N ALA A 6 0.54 -17.84 38.81
CA ALA A 6 -0.52 -17.86 37.81
C ALA A 6 -0.17 -16.90 36.66
N ALA A 7 -0.26 -17.39 35.43
CA ALA A 7 -0.12 -16.56 34.22
C ALA A 7 -1.45 -15.87 33.90
N PRO A 8 -1.47 -14.55 33.58
CA PRO A 8 -2.67 -13.91 33.07
C PRO A 8 -2.82 -14.19 31.56
N SER A 9 -3.89 -14.92 31.24
CA SER A 9 -4.48 -15.02 29.91
C SER A 9 -5.08 -13.67 29.51
N LEU A 10 -4.43 -12.94 28.61
CA LEU A 10 -5.00 -11.79 27.90
C LEU A 10 -5.22 -12.19 26.43
N ALA A 11 -6.29 -12.93 26.19
CA ALA A 11 -6.87 -13.04 24.86
C ALA A 11 -7.70 -11.77 24.60
N ALA A 12 -7.07 -10.75 24.02
CA ALA A 12 -7.79 -9.66 23.39
C ALA A 12 -8.44 -10.21 22.12
N SER A 13 -9.67 -10.71 22.25
CA SER A 13 -10.56 -11.04 21.14
C SER A 13 -11.01 -9.75 20.47
N THR A 14 -10.19 -9.23 19.56
CA THR A 14 -10.59 -8.19 18.61
C THR A 14 -11.59 -8.82 17.65
N SER A 15 -12.88 -8.67 17.96
CA SER A 15 -13.98 -9.00 17.06
C SER A 15 -13.84 -8.13 15.80
N LEU A 16 -13.15 -8.64 14.78
CA LEU A 16 -13.21 -8.13 13.42
C LEU A 16 -14.66 -8.26 12.93
N ARG A 17 -15.45 -7.20 13.10
CA ARG A 17 -16.65 -6.98 12.29
C ARG A 17 -16.18 -6.84 10.84
N THR A 18 -16.22 -7.92 10.08
CA THR A 18 -16.16 -7.88 8.62
C THR A 18 -17.41 -7.16 8.14
N GLY A 19 -17.29 -5.84 7.99
CA GLY A 19 -18.37 -4.98 7.54
C GLY A 19 -18.61 -5.14 6.04
N ASP A 20 -19.41 -6.15 5.65
CA ASP A 20 -19.91 -6.31 4.28
C ASP A 20 -20.99 -5.26 3.90
N GLY A 21 -21.21 -4.24 4.74
CA GLY A 21 -22.34 -3.31 4.65
C GLY A 21 -22.12 -2.07 3.77
N LEU A 22 -20.95 -1.86 3.17
CA LEU A 22 -20.55 -0.50 2.77
C LEU A 22 -20.77 -0.13 1.28
N LEU A 23 -21.27 -1.02 0.43
CA LEU A 23 -21.37 -0.78 -1.02
C LEU A 23 -22.72 -1.13 -1.64
N SER A 24 -23.82 -0.97 -0.90
CA SER A 24 -25.17 -1.05 -1.46
C SER A 24 -25.61 0.32 -1.99
N LEU A 25 -25.00 0.79 -3.08
CA LEU A 25 -25.61 1.86 -3.88
C LEU A 25 -26.83 1.27 -4.60
N PRO A 26 -28.04 1.84 -4.42
CA PRO A 26 -29.25 1.27 -5.03
C PRO A 26 -29.18 1.36 -6.56
N GLY A 27 -29.36 0.22 -7.23
CA GLY A 27 -29.71 0.14 -8.66
C GLY A 27 -28.57 0.08 -9.68
N ARG A 28 -27.30 -0.03 -9.29
CA ARG A 28 -26.17 -0.20 -10.24
C ARG A 28 -25.41 -1.47 -9.92
N GLU A 29 -25.24 -2.36 -10.92
CA GLU A 29 -24.42 -3.58 -10.78
C GLU A 29 -23.09 -3.21 -10.12
N ARG A 30 -22.76 -3.87 -9.01
CA ARG A 30 -21.49 -3.65 -8.34
C ARG A 30 -20.40 -3.99 -9.35
N PRO A 31 -19.37 -3.14 -9.53
CA PRO A 31 -18.18 -3.60 -10.22
C PRO A 31 -17.73 -4.91 -9.57
N ASN A 32 -17.31 -5.87 -10.40
CA ASN A 32 -16.85 -7.19 -9.96
C ASN A 32 -15.50 -7.04 -9.22
N LEU A 33 -15.55 -6.38 -8.06
CA LEU A 33 -14.43 -6.10 -7.19
C LEU A 33 -14.20 -7.33 -6.32
N ALA A 34 -12.94 -7.75 -6.24
CA ALA A 34 -12.54 -8.73 -5.24
C ALA A 34 -12.82 -8.21 -3.81
N SER A 35 -12.94 -9.14 -2.87
CA SER A 35 -13.15 -8.81 -1.46
C SER A 35 -11.93 -8.10 -0.85
N LEU A 36 -12.11 -7.42 0.28
CA LEU A 36 -10.98 -6.85 1.03
C LEU A 36 -9.94 -7.92 1.38
N THR A 37 -10.38 -9.11 1.80
CA THR A 37 -9.52 -10.25 2.12
C THR A 37 -8.73 -10.73 0.90
N ASP A 38 -9.36 -10.84 -0.26
CA ASP A 38 -8.68 -11.16 -1.51
C ASP A 38 -7.58 -10.11 -1.79
N TYR A 39 -7.89 -8.82 -1.70
CA TYR A 39 -6.89 -7.78 -1.93
C TYR A 39 -5.77 -7.75 -0.89
N ARG A 40 -6.09 -7.99 0.38
CA ARG A 40 -5.08 -8.10 1.45
C ARG A 40 -4.06 -9.18 1.11
N HIS A 41 -4.53 -10.35 0.70
CA HIS A 41 -3.67 -11.46 0.28
C HIS A 41 -2.93 -11.15 -1.03
N PHE A 42 -3.59 -10.50 -1.98
CA PHE A 42 -3.01 -10.13 -3.27
C PHE A 42 -1.82 -9.19 -3.11
N HIS A 43 -1.99 -8.11 -2.35
CA HIS A 43 -0.94 -7.12 -2.08
C HIS A 43 0.11 -7.63 -1.10
N GLY A 44 -0.32 -8.49 -0.17
CA GLY A 44 0.56 -9.25 0.69
C GLY A 44 1.26 -10.41 -0.02
N MET A 45 1.14 -10.56 -1.34
CA MET A 45 1.81 -11.59 -2.16
C MET A 45 1.56 -13.06 -1.74
N LEU A 46 0.48 -13.34 -1.02
CA LEU A 46 0.07 -14.69 -0.54
C LEU A 46 -1.35 -15.01 -0.97
N ILE A 47 -1.59 -15.07 -2.28
CA ILE A 47 -2.94 -15.30 -2.80
C ILE A 47 -2.99 -16.53 -3.71
N GLY A 48 -4.10 -17.28 -3.60
CA GLY A 48 -4.38 -18.38 -4.52
C GLY A 48 -4.73 -17.88 -5.93
N PRO A 49 -4.51 -18.70 -6.98
CA PRO A 49 -4.61 -18.27 -8.38
C PRO A 49 -6.00 -17.74 -8.76
N ALA A 50 -7.08 -18.36 -8.27
CA ALA A 50 -8.43 -17.93 -8.57
C ALA A 50 -8.76 -16.54 -7.99
N ALA A 51 -8.28 -16.25 -6.78
CA ALA A 51 -8.48 -14.97 -6.12
C ALA A 51 -7.61 -13.88 -6.77
N ALA A 52 -6.36 -14.21 -7.12
CA ALA A 52 -5.49 -13.31 -7.88
C ALA A 52 -6.12 -12.90 -9.22
N ALA A 53 -6.69 -13.86 -9.96
CA ALA A 53 -7.39 -13.57 -11.21
C ALA A 53 -8.60 -12.64 -11.03
N ARG A 54 -9.31 -12.70 -9.88
CA ARG A 54 -10.36 -11.73 -9.56
C ARG A 54 -9.78 -10.33 -9.34
N CYS A 55 -8.76 -10.21 -8.48
CA CYS A 55 -8.09 -8.93 -8.20
C CYS A 55 -7.53 -8.27 -9.47
N VAL A 56 -6.87 -9.04 -10.33
CA VAL A 56 -6.34 -8.56 -11.62
C VAL A 56 -7.46 -8.04 -12.52
N ARG A 57 -8.56 -8.81 -12.66
CA ARG A 57 -9.69 -8.40 -13.50
C ARG A 57 -10.36 -7.13 -13.00
N SER A 58 -10.45 -6.91 -11.69
CA SER A 58 -11.07 -5.70 -11.12
C SER A 58 -10.31 -4.40 -11.39
N PHE A 59 -9.04 -4.47 -11.78
CA PHE A 59 -8.28 -3.30 -12.26
C PHE A 59 -8.53 -2.97 -13.73
N ASN A 60 -9.44 -3.69 -14.42
CA ASN A 60 -9.66 -3.58 -15.86
C ASN A 60 -8.35 -3.64 -16.67
N GLY A 61 -7.39 -4.46 -16.20
CA GLY A 61 -6.08 -4.64 -16.82
C GLY A 61 -5.05 -3.54 -16.57
N ARG A 62 -5.37 -2.47 -15.82
CA ARG A 62 -4.41 -1.37 -15.58
C ARG A 62 -4.13 -1.17 -14.10
N VAL A 63 -2.88 -1.31 -13.71
CA VAL A 63 -2.38 -1.01 -12.35
C VAL A 63 -1.42 0.16 -12.46
N LEU A 64 -1.59 1.17 -11.61
CA LEU A 64 -0.72 2.34 -11.60
C LEU A 64 0.25 2.23 -10.43
N PHE A 65 1.54 2.38 -10.72
CA PHE A 65 2.59 2.41 -9.71
C PHE A 65 3.14 3.82 -9.63
N MET A 66 3.11 4.41 -8.43
CA MET A 66 3.70 5.72 -8.21
C MET A 66 5.01 5.56 -7.44
N PRO A 67 6.16 5.94 -8.03
CA PRO A 67 7.41 5.86 -7.31
C PRO A 67 7.48 6.93 -6.21
N ALA A 68 7.74 6.50 -4.98
CA ALA A 68 7.68 7.35 -3.78
C ALA A 68 8.61 8.57 -3.79
N HIS A 69 9.73 8.52 -4.52
CA HIS A 69 10.65 9.65 -4.61
C HIS A 69 10.01 10.86 -5.31
N ARG A 70 8.98 10.66 -6.14
CA ARG A 70 8.24 11.75 -6.79
C ARG A 70 7.21 12.43 -5.92
N ALA A 71 6.86 11.83 -4.78
CA ALA A 71 5.94 12.47 -3.86
C ALA A 71 6.51 13.73 -3.21
N LYS A 72 7.83 13.93 -3.29
CA LYS A 72 8.51 15.07 -2.68
C LYS A 72 8.64 16.29 -3.58
N ASP A 73 8.35 16.16 -4.88
CA ASP A 73 8.42 17.28 -5.83
C ASP A 73 7.12 17.37 -6.65
N PRO A 74 6.14 18.19 -6.21
CA PRO A 74 4.89 18.40 -6.94
C PRO A 74 5.11 18.93 -8.37
N LYS A 75 6.20 19.69 -8.60
CA LYS A 75 6.55 20.23 -9.91
C LYS A 75 7.06 19.16 -10.86
N ALA A 76 7.42 17.97 -10.36
CA ALA A 76 7.75 16.83 -11.21
C ALA A 76 6.55 16.34 -12.06
N PHE A 77 5.32 16.80 -11.75
CA PHE A 77 4.12 16.50 -12.52
C PHE A 77 3.76 17.57 -13.55
N ASP A 78 4.37 18.76 -13.51
CA ASP A 78 3.97 19.94 -14.30
C ASP A 78 4.35 19.92 -15.80
N GLY A 79 4.69 18.77 -16.40
CA GLY A 79 5.02 18.79 -17.83
C GLY A 79 5.29 17.47 -18.55
N ALA A 80 5.21 16.31 -17.90
CA ALA A 80 5.44 15.04 -18.58
C ALA A 80 4.63 13.89 -17.95
N PRO A 81 3.35 13.69 -18.32
CA PRO A 81 2.61 12.47 -18.00
C PRO A 81 3.38 11.21 -18.44
N ASP A 82 4.22 11.32 -19.47
CA ASP A 82 5.05 10.25 -20.02
C ASP A 82 6.18 9.78 -19.09
N ARG A 83 6.45 10.51 -17.99
CA ARG A 83 7.51 10.14 -17.06
C ARG A 83 7.02 9.37 -15.86
N ALA A 84 5.72 9.33 -15.57
CA ALA A 84 5.25 8.40 -14.55
C ALA A 84 5.69 7.00 -14.97
N SER A 85 6.39 6.26 -14.11
CA SER A 85 6.69 4.85 -14.37
C SER A 85 5.39 4.07 -14.20
N CYS A 86 4.44 4.35 -15.08
CA CYS A 86 3.29 3.52 -15.28
C CYS A 86 3.87 2.22 -15.82
N PHE A 87 3.93 1.21 -14.96
CA PHE A 87 3.94 -0.15 -15.44
C PHE A 87 2.58 -0.37 -16.08
N ASP A 88 2.47 0.09 -17.32
CA ASP A 88 1.29 -0.09 -18.13
C ASP A 88 1.25 -1.56 -18.50
N PHE A 89 0.48 -2.31 -17.73
CA PHE A 89 0.01 -3.62 -18.12
C PHE A 89 -1.03 -3.48 -19.24
N SER A 90 -0.79 -2.66 -20.28
CA SER A 90 -1.67 -2.57 -21.44
C SER A 90 -1.79 -3.89 -22.18
N ARG A 91 -0.82 -4.80 -22.00
CA ARG A 91 -0.90 -6.21 -22.40
C ARG A 91 -1.53 -7.15 -21.36
N GLY A 92 -2.00 -6.60 -20.24
CA GLY A 92 -2.56 -7.28 -19.08
C GLY A 92 -1.50 -7.89 -18.16
N LEU A 93 -1.67 -7.74 -16.84
CA LEU A 93 -0.94 -8.56 -15.87
C LEU A 93 -1.51 -9.97 -15.97
N THR A 94 -0.75 -10.91 -16.54
CA THR A 94 -1.18 -12.32 -16.58
C THR A 94 -1.02 -12.93 -15.19
N LEU A 95 -1.78 -13.98 -14.90
CA LEU A 95 -1.66 -14.71 -13.64
C LEU A 95 -0.25 -15.27 -13.44
N PHE A 96 0.35 -15.81 -14.51
CA PHE A 96 1.73 -16.28 -14.49
C PHE A 96 2.71 -15.12 -14.24
N GLY A 97 2.55 -14.00 -14.96
CA GLY A 97 3.40 -12.82 -14.78
C GLY A 97 3.33 -12.27 -13.35
N TYR A 98 2.16 -12.31 -12.72
CA TYR A 98 2.00 -11.96 -11.31
C TYR A 98 2.85 -12.86 -10.40
N PHE A 99 2.74 -14.19 -10.49
CA PHE A 99 3.52 -15.08 -9.62
C PHE A 99 5.02 -15.04 -9.92
N ALA A 100 5.41 -14.84 -11.19
CA ALA A 100 6.81 -14.61 -11.55
C ALA A 100 7.35 -13.34 -10.89
N LEU A 101 6.56 -12.25 -10.88
CA LEU A 101 6.90 -11.01 -10.18
C LEU A 101 7.00 -11.22 -8.66
N VAL A 102 6.09 -12.00 -8.06
CA VAL A 102 6.16 -12.33 -6.63
C VAL A 102 7.50 -13.02 -6.31
N VAL A 103 7.88 -14.04 -7.06
CA VAL A 103 9.14 -14.76 -6.81
C VAL A 103 10.38 -13.89 -7.08
N ALA A 104 10.35 -13.07 -8.13
CA ALA A 104 11.48 -12.22 -8.52
C ALA A 104 11.61 -10.93 -7.68
N SER A 105 10.53 -10.49 -7.03
CA SER A 105 10.52 -9.26 -6.25
C SER A 105 10.99 -9.48 -4.82
N PHE A 106 11.66 -8.47 -4.28
CA PHE A 106 12.11 -8.52 -2.89
C PHE A 106 10.94 -8.53 -1.90
N THR A 107 9.83 -7.86 -2.23
CA THR A 107 8.59 -7.87 -1.43
C THR A 107 7.93 -9.23 -1.42
N GLY A 108 7.90 -9.94 -2.56
CA GLY A 108 7.39 -11.31 -2.61
C GLY A 108 8.32 -12.31 -1.93
N LEU A 109 9.65 -12.19 -2.06
CA LEU A 109 10.59 -13.01 -1.28
C LEU A 109 10.44 -12.78 0.24
N SER A 110 10.33 -11.52 0.67
CA SER A 110 10.06 -11.17 2.08
C SER A 110 8.81 -11.87 2.59
N THR A 111 7.79 -11.95 1.75
CA THR A 111 6.53 -12.59 2.06
C THR A 111 6.65 -14.10 2.16
N LEU A 112 7.32 -14.74 1.20
CA LEU A 112 7.56 -16.20 1.21
C LEU A 112 8.33 -16.63 2.47
N LEU A 113 9.22 -15.77 2.97
CA LEU A 113 9.97 -15.97 4.21
C LEU A 113 9.20 -15.53 5.47
N GLN A 114 7.90 -15.24 5.37
CA GLN A 114 7.03 -14.78 6.47
C GLN A 114 7.54 -13.50 7.17
N CYS A 115 8.28 -12.67 6.44
CA CYS A 115 8.80 -11.39 6.89
C CYS A 115 7.93 -10.20 6.44
N THR A 116 6.70 -10.46 6.04
CA THR A 116 5.72 -9.43 5.66
C THR A 116 4.65 -9.30 6.74
N GLU A 117 4.51 -8.09 7.25
CA GLU A 117 3.51 -7.75 8.27
C GLU A 117 2.44 -6.84 7.66
N THR A 118 1.17 -7.19 7.83
CA THR A 118 0.05 -6.32 7.44
C THR A 118 -0.25 -5.35 8.59
N MET A 119 0.05 -4.07 8.40
CA MET A 119 -0.17 -3.02 9.40
C MET A 119 -1.60 -2.45 9.33
N ASP A 120 -2.12 -2.27 8.11
CA ASP A 120 -3.48 -1.80 7.86
C ASP A 120 -4.05 -2.51 6.63
N ALA A 121 -5.33 -2.85 6.66
CA ALA A 121 -6.09 -3.41 5.55
C ALA A 121 -7.57 -3.20 5.82
N ARG A 122 -8.14 -2.12 5.29
CA ARG A 122 -9.51 -1.71 5.58
C ARG A 122 -10.23 -1.11 4.39
N GLU A 123 -11.55 -1.24 4.39
CA GLU A 123 -12.42 -0.46 3.51
C GLU A 123 -12.63 0.94 4.11
N VAL A 124 -12.71 1.94 3.25
CA VAL A 124 -12.92 3.33 3.64
C VAL A 124 -14.36 3.68 3.36
N SER A 125 -15.09 4.14 4.38
CA SER A 125 -16.47 4.57 4.18
C SER A 125 -16.53 5.85 3.36
N PRO A 126 -17.61 6.07 2.59
CA PRO A 126 -17.76 7.31 1.83
C PRO A 126 -17.66 8.55 2.73
N GLN A 127 -18.21 8.46 3.94
CA GLN A 127 -18.18 9.53 4.93
C GLN A 127 -16.76 9.77 5.46
N ASP A 128 -16.00 8.70 5.69
CA ASP A 128 -14.59 8.78 6.12
C ASP A 128 -13.64 9.21 5.00
N SER A 129 -14.07 9.10 3.75
CA SER A 129 -13.28 9.57 2.60
C SER A 129 -13.31 11.10 2.43
N GLU A 130 -14.35 11.73 2.97
CA GLU A 130 -14.55 13.19 2.97
C GLU A 130 -14.17 13.84 4.29
N ARG A 131 -14.40 13.15 5.41
CA ARG A 131 -13.90 13.60 6.71
C ARG A 131 -12.40 13.36 6.72
N GLU A 132 -11.64 14.43 6.93
CA GLU A 132 -10.26 14.34 7.39
C GLU A 132 -10.27 13.53 8.68
N LEU A 133 -10.11 12.20 8.56
CA LEU A 133 -9.75 11.37 9.70
C LEU A 133 -8.50 12.00 10.33
N PRO A 134 -8.20 11.74 11.62
CA PRO A 134 -6.91 12.06 12.20
C PRO A 134 -5.82 11.21 11.52
N ILE A 135 -5.51 11.60 10.29
CA ILE A 135 -4.49 11.08 9.42
C ILE A 135 -3.24 11.83 9.83
N SER A 136 -2.12 11.12 10.01
CA SER A 136 -0.84 11.81 10.21
C SER A 136 -0.63 12.78 9.05
N GLU A 137 -0.13 13.99 9.28
CA GLU A 137 0.08 15.01 8.22
C GLU A 137 0.72 14.41 6.95
N VAL A 138 1.74 13.56 7.12
CA VAL A 138 2.44 12.83 6.03
C VAL A 138 1.50 12.01 5.15
N GLU A 139 0.47 11.41 5.72
CA GLU A 139 -0.50 10.61 4.97
C GLU A 139 -1.56 11.49 4.28
N SER A 140 -1.86 12.68 4.82
CA SER A 140 -2.73 13.65 4.15
C SER A 140 -2.10 14.14 2.83
N ASP A 141 -0.79 14.42 2.87
CA ASP A 141 -0.03 14.84 1.69
C ASP A 141 0.00 13.74 0.62
N GLU A 142 0.25 12.49 1.01
CA GLU A 142 0.25 11.35 0.08
C GLU A 142 -1.13 11.10 -0.52
N LEU A 143 -2.19 11.21 0.28
CA LEU A 143 -3.57 11.02 -0.21
C LEU A 143 -3.94 12.11 -1.23
N THR A 144 -3.58 13.36 -0.95
CA THR A 144 -3.78 14.49 -1.87
C THR A 144 -3.02 14.26 -3.18
N LEU A 145 -1.74 13.91 -3.08
CA LEU A 145 -0.93 13.60 -4.23
C LEU A 145 -1.48 12.43 -5.06
N ALA A 146 -1.96 11.37 -4.40
CA ALA A 146 -2.53 10.22 -5.08
C ALA A 146 -3.80 10.60 -5.87
N LYS A 147 -4.66 11.45 -5.30
CA LYS A 147 -5.86 11.97 -5.97
C LYS A 147 -5.48 12.80 -7.20
N ASP A 148 -4.51 13.71 -7.05
CA ASP A 148 -4.02 14.56 -8.16
C ASP A 148 -3.39 13.72 -9.26
N TYR A 149 -2.58 12.73 -8.89
CA TYR A 149 -1.97 11.80 -9.81
C TYR A 149 -3.02 11.05 -10.64
N ILE A 150 -4.06 10.52 -9.99
CA ILE A 150 -5.15 9.83 -10.70
C ILE A 150 -5.88 10.80 -11.61
N ARG A 151 -6.19 12.02 -11.16
CA ARG A 151 -6.88 13.04 -11.95
C ARG A 151 -6.11 13.37 -13.23
N ILE A 152 -4.80 13.59 -13.13
CA ILE A 152 -3.92 13.89 -14.26
C ILE A 152 -3.84 12.66 -15.19
N TYR A 153 -3.54 11.48 -14.63
CA TYR A 153 -3.27 10.28 -15.42
C TYR A 153 -4.52 9.77 -16.14
N SER A 154 -5.64 9.66 -15.43
CA SER A 154 -6.89 9.16 -16.01
C SER A 154 -7.53 10.15 -16.99
N ARG A 155 -7.04 11.40 -17.03
CA ARG A 155 -7.68 12.54 -17.71
C ARG A 155 -9.16 12.67 -17.36
N SER A 156 -9.55 12.11 -16.21
CA SER A 156 -10.91 12.01 -15.77
C SER A 156 -11.30 13.31 -15.08
N ARG A 157 -12.44 13.86 -15.46
CA ARG A 157 -13.11 14.92 -14.68
C ARG A 157 -14.04 14.33 -13.61
N TYR A 158 -14.14 13.01 -13.54
CA TYR A 158 -15.05 12.32 -12.63
C TYR A 158 -14.50 12.30 -11.20
N PRO A 159 -15.40 12.31 -10.20
CA PRO A 159 -15.01 12.20 -8.81
C PRO A 159 -14.26 10.89 -8.56
N THR A 160 -13.14 10.99 -7.85
CA THR A 160 -12.31 9.88 -7.38
C THR A 160 -12.57 9.66 -5.89
N ARG A 161 -12.95 8.44 -5.51
CA ARG A 161 -13.23 8.10 -4.11
C ARG A 161 -12.26 7.04 -3.62
N LEU A 162 -11.59 7.29 -2.49
CA LEU A 162 -10.82 6.26 -1.79
C LEU A 162 -11.79 5.20 -1.27
N ILE A 163 -11.60 3.94 -1.66
CA ILE A 163 -12.46 2.82 -1.22
C ILE A 163 -11.74 1.82 -0.33
N ARG A 164 -10.40 1.69 -0.46
CA ARG A 164 -9.61 0.78 0.39
C ARG A 164 -8.23 1.35 0.66
N ARG A 165 -7.71 1.03 1.83
CA ARG A 165 -6.35 1.35 2.27
C ARG A 165 -5.65 0.08 2.73
N PHE A 166 -4.39 -0.06 2.34
CA PHE A 166 -3.52 -1.11 2.82
C PHE A 166 -2.17 -0.52 3.24
N GLN A 167 -1.57 -1.15 4.25
CA GLN A 167 -0.23 -0.82 4.71
C GLN A 167 0.50 -2.10 5.07
N PHE A 168 1.68 -2.28 4.49
CA PHE A 168 2.53 -3.45 4.68
C PHE A 168 3.92 -3.04 5.13
N ASN A 169 4.53 -3.88 5.95
CA ASN A 169 5.91 -3.76 6.39
C ASN A 169 6.68 -5.01 5.97
N PHE A 170 7.54 -4.88 4.96
CA PHE A 170 8.39 -5.93 4.42
C PHE A 170 9.73 -5.90 5.14
N ARG A 171 9.79 -6.62 6.28
CA ARG A 171 10.87 -6.53 7.28
C ARG A 171 12.24 -6.86 6.72
N LEU A 172 12.35 -7.83 5.81
CA LEU A 172 13.62 -8.22 5.20
C LEU A 172 14.26 -7.05 4.43
N SER A 173 13.45 -6.21 3.79
CA SER A 173 13.91 -5.03 3.05
C SER A 173 13.89 -3.74 3.86
N GLY A 174 13.27 -3.76 5.04
CA GLY A 174 12.87 -2.53 5.73
C GLY A 174 12.05 -1.61 4.82
N ILE A 175 11.23 -2.15 3.92
CA ILE A 175 10.33 -1.36 3.06
C ILE A 175 8.95 -1.34 3.70
N LYS A 176 8.42 -0.14 3.92
CA LYS A 176 7.01 0.07 4.21
C LYS A 176 6.30 0.46 2.93
N VAL A 177 5.20 -0.22 2.63
CA VAL A 177 4.36 0.10 1.46
C VAL A 177 2.98 0.53 1.94
N ARG A 178 2.52 1.68 1.47
CA ARG A 178 1.13 2.14 1.62
C ARG A 178 0.46 2.07 0.27
N MET A 179 -0.76 1.57 0.24
CA MET A 179 -1.51 1.36 -0.99
C MET A 179 -2.91 1.92 -0.84
N PHE A 180 -3.34 2.67 -1.83
CA PHE A 180 -4.65 3.31 -1.85
C PHE A 180 -5.42 2.86 -3.09
N HIS A 181 -6.62 2.35 -2.88
CA HIS A 181 -7.55 2.00 -3.96
C HIS A 181 -8.55 3.11 -4.14
N PHE A 182 -8.57 3.70 -5.34
CA PHE A 182 -9.54 4.73 -5.70
C PHE A 182 -10.50 4.19 -6.75
N LEU A 183 -11.77 4.48 -6.56
CA LEU A 183 -12.81 4.22 -7.55
C LEU A 183 -13.16 5.53 -8.24
N THR A 184 -13.00 5.56 -9.55
CA THR A 184 -13.48 6.64 -10.41
C THR A 184 -14.81 6.21 -11.01
N GLN A 185 -15.87 6.98 -10.78
CA GLN A 185 -17.19 6.66 -11.31
C GLN A 185 -17.63 7.72 -12.33
N PRO A 186 -17.79 7.34 -13.61
CA PRO A 186 -18.33 8.24 -14.63
C PRO A 186 -19.73 8.72 -14.26
N GLU A 187 -19.90 10.03 -14.12
CA GLU A 187 -21.20 10.65 -13.87
C GLU A 187 -22.03 10.63 -15.18
N GLY A 188 -23.30 10.25 -15.07
CA GLY A 188 -24.26 10.30 -16.18
C GLY A 188 -24.00 9.41 -17.42
N THR A 189 -22.90 8.66 -17.47
CA THR A 189 -22.49 7.90 -18.66
C THR A 189 -22.53 6.39 -18.43
N LYS A 190 -22.70 5.63 -19.53
CA LYS A 190 -22.64 4.15 -19.58
C LYS A 190 -21.24 3.57 -19.26
N GLY A 191 -20.30 4.39 -18.81
CA GLY A 191 -18.95 3.95 -18.48
C GLY A 191 -18.95 3.06 -17.24
N ALA A 192 -18.23 1.94 -17.31
CA ALA A 192 -17.97 1.12 -16.14
C ALA A 192 -17.09 1.89 -15.14
N PRO A 193 -17.33 1.75 -13.82
CA PRO A 193 -16.43 2.34 -12.82
C PRO A 193 -15.03 1.75 -12.96
N GLN A 194 -14.02 2.59 -12.74
CA GLN A 194 -12.62 2.23 -12.88
C GLN A 194 -11.93 2.22 -11.52
N LEU A 195 -11.23 1.13 -11.21
CA LEU A 195 -10.40 1.01 -10.04
C LEU A 195 -8.96 1.44 -10.35
N HIS A 196 -8.41 2.28 -9.51
CA HIS A 196 -7.01 2.73 -9.54
C HIS A 196 -6.31 2.28 -8.26
N LEU A 197 -5.08 1.82 -8.40
CA LEU A 197 -4.17 1.58 -7.28
C LEU A 197 -3.10 2.67 -7.31
N VAL A 198 -2.74 3.20 -6.15
CA VAL A 198 -1.55 4.05 -5.97
C VAL A 198 -0.75 3.47 -4.82
N GLU A 199 0.54 3.24 -5.05
CA GLU A 199 1.45 2.67 -4.07
C GLU A 199 2.51 3.68 -3.67
N PHE A 200 2.87 3.71 -2.39
CA PHE A 200 3.91 4.54 -1.81
C PHE A 200 4.91 3.65 -1.08
N TYR A 201 6.19 3.78 -1.41
CA TYR A 201 7.30 3.00 -0.87
C TYR A 201 8.18 3.86 0.04
N GLN A 202 8.33 3.46 1.30
CA GLN A 202 9.22 4.10 2.26
C GLN A 202 10.32 3.14 2.68
N LEU A 203 11.56 3.44 2.28
CA LEU A 203 12.76 2.70 2.70
C LEU A 203 13.16 3.13 4.12
N GLN A 204 13.23 2.18 5.05
CA GLN A 204 13.67 2.42 6.43
C GLN A 204 15.17 2.22 6.64
N ILE A 205 15.87 1.59 5.68
CA ILE A 205 17.29 1.19 5.79
C ILE A 205 18.21 2.38 6.14
N TRP A 206 17.91 3.59 5.63
CA TRP A 206 18.74 4.77 5.84
C TRP A 206 18.90 5.16 7.31
N HIS A 207 17.88 4.96 8.15
CA HIS A 207 17.97 5.32 9.57
C HIS A 207 18.86 4.37 10.36
N HIS A 208 18.90 3.09 9.99
CA HIS A 208 19.75 2.11 10.67
C HIS A 208 21.22 2.25 10.25
N MET A 209 21.50 2.46 8.97
CA MET A 209 22.87 2.68 8.51
C MET A 209 23.47 3.99 9.07
N LEU A 210 22.73 5.10 9.08
CA LEU A 210 23.24 6.34 9.71
C LEU A 210 23.49 6.16 11.22
N ARG A 211 22.61 5.45 11.93
CA ARG A 211 22.80 5.21 13.37
C ARG A 211 24.00 4.31 13.65
N SER A 212 24.23 3.28 12.83
CA SER A 212 25.39 2.40 12.98
C SER A 212 26.71 3.11 12.63
N VAL A 213 26.72 4.01 11.64
CA VAL A 213 27.91 4.82 11.30
C VAL A 213 28.20 5.85 12.40
N VAL A 214 27.18 6.52 12.95
CA VAL A 214 27.37 7.48 14.06
C VAL A 214 27.78 6.77 15.35
N ALA A 215 27.15 5.64 15.69
CA ALA A 215 27.54 4.86 16.87
C ALA A 215 28.95 4.24 16.72
N GLY A 216 29.29 3.75 15.52
CA GLY A 216 30.64 3.27 15.19
C GLY A 216 31.69 4.38 15.19
N GLY A 217 31.34 5.59 14.76
CA GLY A 217 32.21 6.77 14.79
C GLY A 217 32.47 7.30 16.20
N ILE A 218 31.49 7.23 17.10
CA ILE A 218 31.66 7.61 18.51
C ILE A 218 32.53 6.57 19.26
N LEU A 219 32.39 5.28 18.95
CA LEU A 219 33.25 4.23 19.52
C LEU A 219 34.68 4.23 18.92
N GLY A 220 34.85 4.65 17.65
CA GLY A 220 36.16 4.83 17.02
C GLY A 220 36.92 6.08 17.50
N GLY A 221 36.21 7.14 17.91
CA GLY A 221 36.80 8.37 18.45
C GLY A 221 37.34 8.24 19.88
N ALA A 222 36.85 7.27 20.66
CA ALA A 222 37.34 7.02 22.02
C ALA A 222 38.66 6.22 22.06
N TYR A 223 39.06 5.56 20.96
CA TYR A 223 40.30 4.78 20.91
C TYR A 223 41.55 5.59 20.52
N VAL A 224 41.40 6.84 20.07
CA VAL A 224 42.54 7.71 19.68
C VAL A 224 42.95 8.69 20.80
N ALA A 225 42.16 8.80 21.88
CA ALA A 225 42.44 9.74 22.98
C ALA A 225 43.26 9.17 24.16
N CYS A 226 43.66 7.89 24.14
CA CYS A 226 44.44 7.26 25.23
C CYS A 226 45.85 6.79 24.82
N GLY A 227 46.40 7.25 23.70
CA GLY A 227 47.66 6.76 23.15
C GLY A 227 48.68 7.85 22.83
N PHE A 228 48.85 8.86 23.69
CA PHE A 228 50.01 9.73 23.67
C PHE A 228 50.32 10.20 25.10
N GLN A 229 51.12 9.39 25.79
CA GLN A 229 51.97 9.79 26.91
C GLN A 229 53.27 9.01 26.83
#